data_AF-A0A8J6N6L3-F1
#
_entry.id   AF-A0A8J6N6L3-F1
#
_cell.length_a   1.000
_cell.length_b   1.000
_cell.length_c   1.000
_cell.angle_alpha   90.00
_cell.angle_beta   90.00
_cell.angle_gamma   90.00
#
_symmetry.space_group_name_H-M   'P 1'
#
loop_
_entity.id
_entity.type
_entity.pdbx_description
1 polymer ?
#
loop_
_entity_poly.entity_id
_entity_poly.type
_entity_poly.pdbx_seq_one_letter_code
_entity_poly.pdbx_strand_id
1 'polypeptide(L)'
;MTNHTLTLLLDDTFRFSCSEAVPCFNKCCRDLNQFLTPYDILRLKNRLGIPSGLFLKKYTSEHTGPDSGLPIISLKLDYASQYKCPFVTPSGCRVYEDRPSSCRTYPLARILTKSRETGNIAEQYMLLKEPHCLGFNYGQTQTVQEWIESQGIALYNEMNDLLMDIISLKNRLMPGGSIDDKSRRIFNMACYDLDTFRCHIFKKGILNGLNRDIDTLDAVKNNDVALLKLGLNWIKQVLSNNLTDA
;
A
#
# COMPACT_ATOMS: atom_id res chain seq x y z
N MET A 1 28.33 -8.49 -4.58
CA MET A 1 28.06 -7.38 -3.64
C MET A 1 27.04 -7.89 -2.64
N THR A 2 27.49 -8.36 -1.48
CA THR A 2 26.61 -8.81 -0.40
C THR A 2 25.95 -7.57 0.21
N ASN A 3 24.68 -7.32 -0.13
CA ASN A 3 23.88 -6.36 0.64
C ASN A 3 23.82 -6.90 2.07
N HIS A 4 24.51 -6.24 2.99
CA HIS A 4 24.46 -6.54 4.41
C HIS A 4 23.11 -6.04 4.94
N THR A 5 22.12 -6.88 4.73
CA THR A 5 20.76 -6.64 5.15
C THR A 5 20.66 -6.94 6.64
N LEU A 6 20.58 -5.90 7.47
CA LEU A 6 20.45 -6.02 8.91
C LEU A 6 18.96 -6.08 9.27
N THR A 7 18.55 -7.17 9.92
CA THR A 7 17.22 -7.28 10.53
C THR A 7 17.24 -6.57 11.88
N LEU A 8 16.22 -5.75 12.12
CA LEU A 8 16.02 -4.92 13.31
C LEU A 8 14.66 -5.26 13.96
N LEU A 9 14.64 -5.25 15.29
CA LEU A 9 13.46 -5.21 16.14
C LEU A 9 13.07 -3.76 16.45
N LEU A 10 11.96 -3.56 17.18
CA LEU A 10 11.40 -2.23 17.46
C LEU A 10 12.31 -1.33 18.31
N ASP A 11 13.06 -1.94 19.23
CA ASP A 11 13.99 -1.29 20.17
C ASP A 11 15.40 -1.11 19.60
N ASP A 12 15.73 -1.82 18.51
CA ASP A 12 16.98 -1.63 17.80
C ASP A 12 17.07 -0.21 17.22
N THR A 13 18.29 0.32 17.21
CA THR A 13 18.56 1.70 16.79
C THR A 13 19.25 1.78 15.44
N PHE A 14 18.98 2.86 14.73
CA PHE A 14 19.70 3.22 13.51
C PHE A 14 19.77 4.74 13.38
N ARG A 15 20.73 5.21 12.58
CA ARG A 15 20.89 6.63 12.27
C ARG A 15 20.42 6.89 10.84
N PHE A 16 19.54 7.87 10.67
CA PHE A 16 19.07 8.26 9.36
C PHE A 16 18.42 9.65 9.34
N SER A 17 18.60 10.38 8.24
CA SER A 17 17.77 11.53 7.88
C SER A 17 17.70 11.68 6.36
N CYS A 18 16.55 12.17 5.86
CA CYS A 18 16.34 12.52 4.47
C CYS A 18 15.68 13.90 4.39
N SER A 19 16.44 14.91 3.99
CA SER A 19 15.99 16.29 3.82
C SER A 19 16.82 17.00 2.75
N GLU A 20 16.45 18.22 2.41
CA GLU A 20 17.20 19.09 1.48
C GLU A 20 18.67 19.29 1.87
N ALA A 21 19.00 19.13 3.17
CA ALA A 21 20.37 19.22 3.67
C ALA A 21 21.24 18.01 3.31
N VAL A 22 20.65 16.90 2.85
CA VAL A 22 21.37 15.67 2.50
C VAL A 22 21.79 15.71 1.02
N PRO A 23 23.07 15.49 0.66
CA PRO A 23 23.53 15.66 -0.73
C PRO A 23 22.88 14.71 -1.77
N CYS A 24 22.21 13.65 -1.31
CA CYS A 24 21.44 12.75 -2.17
C CYS A 24 19.96 13.11 -2.27
N PHE A 25 19.51 14.26 -1.77
CA PHE A 25 18.11 14.68 -1.81
C PHE A 25 17.52 14.56 -3.22
N ASN A 26 16.31 14.01 -3.32
CA ASN A 26 15.59 13.67 -4.56
C ASN A 26 16.25 12.66 -5.51
N LYS A 27 17.46 12.14 -5.23
CA LYS A 27 18.12 11.16 -6.10
C LYS A 27 17.40 9.82 -6.14
N CYS A 28 16.80 9.39 -5.03
CA CYS A 28 16.03 8.14 -4.95
C CYS A 28 14.64 8.23 -5.62
N CYS A 29 14.10 9.44 -5.87
CA CYS A 29 12.75 9.62 -6.40
C CYS A 29 12.66 9.44 -7.93
N ARG A 30 13.35 8.43 -8.47
CA ARG A 30 13.35 8.06 -9.90
C ARG A 30 13.75 6.60 -10.05
N ASP A 31 13.40 6.01 -11.19
CA ASP A 31 13.80 4.64 -11.55
C ASP A 31 13.41 3.63 -10.45
N LEU A 32 12.18 3.77 -9.95
CA LEU A 32 11.62 2.96 -8.86
C LEU A 32 10.50 2.07 -9.40
N ASN A 33 10.48 0.79 -9.02
CA ASN A 33 9.29 -0.04 -9.17
C ASN A 33 8.30 0.27 -8.03
N GLN A 34 7.66 1.44 -8.10
CA GLN A 34 6.80 1.95 -7.04
C GLN A 34 5.39 1.35 -7.14
N PHE A 35 5.16 0.21 -6.47
CA PHE A 35 3.84 -0.34 -6.22
C PHE A 35 3.06 0.54 -5.24
N LEU A 36 1.75 0.60 -5.41
CA LEU A 36 0.83 1.34 -4.54
C LEU A 36 -0.16 0.37 -3.91
N THR A 37 -0.27 0.43 -2.58
CA THR A 37 -1.35 -0.28 -1.88
C THR A 37 -2.68 0.47 -2.06
N PRO A 38 -3.83 -0.17 -1.78
CA PRO A 38 -5.14 0.49 -1.75
C PRO A 38 -5.15 1.77 -0.92
N TYR A 39 -4.47 1.74 0.24
CA TYR A 39 -4.40 2.90 1.13
C TYR A 39 -3.50 4.00 0.57
N ASP A 40 -2.39 3.65 -0.10
CA ASP A 40 -1.56 4.63 -0.81
C ASP A 40 -2.36 5.38 -1.89
N ILE A 41 -3.16 4.67 -2.68
CA ILE A 41 -4.02 5.25 -3.71
C ILE A 41 -5.03 6.20 -3.09
N LEU A 42 -5.69 5.79 -2.00
CA LEU A 42 -6.62 6.64 -1.25
C LEU A 42 -5.94 7.93 -0.77
N ARG A 43 -4.76 7.84 -0.14
CA ARG A 43 -4.04 9.02 0.36
C ARG A 43 -3.63 9.95 -0.78
N LEU A 44 -3.07 9.41 -1.86
CA LEU A 44 -2.62 10.19 -2.99
C LEU A 44 -3.76 10.88 -3.74
N LYS A 45 -4.86 10.17 -4.04
CA LYS A 45 -5.99 10.78 -4.76
C LYS A 45 -6.65 11.91 -3.95
N ASN A 46 -6.76 11.74 -2.63
CA ASN A 46 -7.27 12.78 -1.73
C ASN A 46 -6.32 13.97 -1.61
N ARG A 47 -5.00 13.74 -1.48
CA ARG A 47 -4.00 14.82 -1.47
C ARG A 47 -4.02 15.64 -2.76
N LEU A 48 -4.28 14.99 -3.90
CA LEU A 48 -4.35 15.65 -5.21
C LEU A 48 -5.71 16.27 -5.49
N GLY A 49 -6.73 16.00 -4.67
CA GLY A 49 -8.09 16.49 -4.87
C GLY A 49 -8.76 15.97 -6.13
N ILE A 50 -8.44 14.73 -6.55
CA ILE A 50 -9.00 14.12 -7.77
C ILE A 50 -9.71 12.79 -7.49
N PRO A 51 -10.72 12.42 -8.30
CA PRO A 51 -11.38 11.12 -8.19
C PRO A 51 -10.43 9.95 -8.43
N SER A 52 -10.70 8.80 -7.80
CA SER A 52 -9.94 7.56 -7.94
C SER A 52 -9.72 7.16 -9.39
N GLY A 53 -10.78 7.12 -10.21
CA GLY A 53 -10.66 6.77 -11.63
C GLY A 53 -9.74 7.70 -12.42
N LEU A 54 -9.73 9.01 -12.10
CA LEU A 54 -8.82 9.96 -12.74
C LEU A 54 -7.37 9.77 -12.27
N PHE A 55 -7.18 9.51 -10.97
CA PHE A 55 -5.87 9.19 -10.40
C PHE A 55 -5.26 7.96 -11.07
N LEU A 56 -6.01 6.85 -11.12
CA LEU A 56 -5.57 5.58 -11.71
C LEU A 56 -5.22 5.76 -13.19
N LYS A 57 -6.10 6.42 -13.95
CA LYS A 57 -5.85 6.69 -15.38
C LYS A 57 -4.58 7.51 -15.61
N LYS A 58 -4.39 8.58 -14.82
CA LYS A 58 -3.32 9.56 -15.04
C LYS A 58 -1.96 9.08 -14.52
N TYR A 59 -1.92 8.50 -13.33
CA TYR A 59 -0.67 8.28 -12.59
C TYR A 59 -0.24 6.82 -12.51
N THR A 60 -1.10 5.85 -12.87
CA THR A 60 -0.79 4.44 -12.58
C THR A 60 -0.92 3.50 -13.77
N SER A 61 -0.22 2.39 -13.72
CA SER A 61 -0.38 1.22 -14.58
C SER A 61 -0.83 0.03 -13.73
N GLU A 62 -1.57 -0.89 -14.33
CA GLU A 62 -2.03 -2.12 -13.69
C GLU A 62 -1.35 -3.32 -14.34
N HIS A 63 -0.95 -4.29 -13.53
CA HIS A 63 -0.42 -5.58 -13.96
C HIS A 63 -0.90 -6.68 -13.01
N THR A 64 -0.82 -7.93 -13.45
CA THR A 64 -1.11 -9.08 -12.59
C THR A 64 0.11 -9.39 -11.75
N GLY A 65 -0.07 -9.49 -10.42
CA GLY A 65 1.00 -9.86 -9.52
C GLY A 65 1.51 -11.28 -9.81
N PRO A 66 2.82 -11.48 -10.03
CA PRO A 66 3.35 -12.78 -10.46
C PRO A 66 3.08 -13.89 -9.44
N ASP A 67 3.24 -13.59 -8.14
CA ASP A 67 3.04 -14.57 -7.07
C ASP A 67 1.64 -14.51 -6.45
N SER A 68 0.93 -13.39 -6.62
CA SER A 68 -0.39 -13.18 -6.02
C SER A 68 -1.54 -13.45 -6.98
N GLY A 69 -1.34 -13.38 -8.30
CA GLY A 69 -2.44 -13.44 -9.28
C GLY A 69 -3.52 -12.36 -9.10
N LEU A 70 -3.24 -11.33 -8.30
CA LEU A 70 -4.13 -10.21 -8.00
C LEU A 70 -3.68 -8.97 -8.78
N PRO A 71 -4.58 -8.01 -9.07
CA PRO A 71 -4.22 -6.75 -9.70
C PRO A 71 -3.28 -5.94 -8.80
N ILE A 72 -2.12 -5.55 -9.33
CA ILE A 72 -1.15 -4.65 -8.70
C ILE A 72 -1.12 -3.34 -9.48
N ILE A 73 -1.13 -2.24 -8.73
CA ILE A 73 -1.04 -0.88 -9.26
C ILE A 73 0.36 -0.34 -9.01
N SER A 74 1.01 0.19 -10.07
CA SER A 74 2.29 0.89 -9.99
C SER A 74 2.15 2.33 -10.45
N LEU A 75 3.01 3.22 -9.97
CA LEU A 75 3.18 4.53 -10.61
C LEU A 75 3.71 4.37 -12.03
N LYS A 76 3.14 5.15 -12.96
CA LYS A 76 3.69 5.35 -14.30
C LYS A 76 4.95 6.19 -14.19
N LEU A 77 6.07 5.57 -14.52
CA LEU A 77 7.35 6.25 -14.73
C LEU A 77 7.69 6.09 -16.22
N ASP A 78 8.00 7.19 -16.89
CA ASP A 78 8.29 7.18 -18.32
C ASP A 78 9.72 7.63 -18.62
N TYR A 79 10.24 7.16 -19.75
CA TYR A 79 11.59 7.49 -20.21
C TYR A 79 11.78 8.99 -20.49
N ALA A 80 10.76 9.69 -20.99
CA ALA A 80 10.87 11.11 -21.32
C ALA A 80 11.15 11.97 -20.07
N SER A 81 10.65 11.52 -18.91
CA SER A 81 10.92 12.11 -17.59
C SER A 81 12.18 11.57 -16.91
N GLN A 82 12.96 10.71 -17.58
CA GLN A 82 14.05 9.92 -16.99
C GLN A 82 13.59 9.09 -15.79
N TYR A 83 12.39 8.50 -15.92
CA TYR A 83 11.74 7.68 -14.90
C TYR A 83 11.55 8.40 -13.55
N LYS A 84 11.42 9.72 -13.54
CA LYS A 84 11.16 10.48 -12.31
C LYS A 84 9.79 10.15 -11.76
N CYS A 85 9.69 10.05 -10.43
CA CYS A 85 8.40 9.98 -9.76
C CYS A 85 7.53 11.18 -10.16
N PRO A 86 6.24 11.01 -10.53
CA PRO A 86 5.36 12.10 -10.97
C PRO A 86 5.05 13.14 -9.89
N PHE A 87 5.53 12.92 -8.66
CA PHE A 87 5.33 13.82 -7.53
C PHE A 87 6.64 14.50 -7.06
N VAL A 88 7.79 14.15 -7.61
CA VAL A 88 9.05 14.82 -7.26
C VAL A 88 9.15 16.17 -7.96
N THR A 89 9.60 17.17 -7.22
CA THR A 89 9.92 18.52 -7.70
C THR A 89 11.34 18.88 -7.25
N PRO A 90 11.95 19.98 -7.74
CA PRO A 90 13.24 20.43 -7.24
C PRO A 90 13.28 20.64 -5.72
N SER A 91 12.16 21.10 -5.12
CA SER A 91 11.99 21.31 -3.68
C SER A 91 11.44 20.08 -2.94
N GLY A 92 11.53 18.88 -3.53
CA GLY A 92 11.08 17.65 -2.88
C GLY A 92 9.75 17.10 -3.38
N CYS A 93 9.21 16.12 -2.66
CA CYS A 93 7.96 15.45 -3.01
C CYS A 93 6.75 16.33 -2.70
N ARG A 94 5.95 16.73 -3.71
CA ARG A 94 4.75 17.58 -3.49
C ARG A 94 3.63 16.91 -2.69
N VAL A 95 3.70 15.59 -2.56
CA VAL A 95 2.77 14.77 -1.76
C VAL A 95 3.47 14.20 -0.52
N TYR A 96 4.54 14.84 -0.01
CA TYR A 96 5.35 14.28 1.07
C TYR A 96 4.51 13.74 2.24
N GLU A 97 3.58 14.54 2.79
CA GLU A 97 2.71 14.13 3.90
C GLU A 97 1.77 12.96 3.60
N ASP A 98 1.55 12.63 2.33
CA ASP A 98 0.66 11.57 1.84
C ASP A 98 1.40 10.57 0.94
N ARG A 99 2.73 10.54 1.03
CA ARG A 99 3.58 9.68 0.22
C ARG A 99 3.26 8.19 0.47
N PRO A 100 3.51 7.32 -0.53
CA PRO A 100 3.27 5.89 -0.39
C PRO A 100 3.95 5.27 0.83
N SER A 101 3.36 4.18 1.33
CA SER A 101 3.88 3.37 2.43
C SER A 101 5.36 3.04 2.27
N SER A 102 5.81 2.53 1.11
CA SER A 102 7.23 2.21 0.90
C SER A 102 8.15 3.43 1.02
N CYS A 103 7.76 4.60 0.49
CA CYS A 103 8.52 5.84 0.60
C CYS A 103 8.55 6.38 2.03
N ARG A 104 7.51 6.09 2.83
CA ARG A 104 7.38 6.50 4.22
C ARG A 104 8.18 5.59 5.16
N THR A 105 8.21 4.28 4.88
CA THR A 105 8.92 3.29 5.69
C THR A 105 10.43 3.35 5.48
N TYR A 106 10.89 3.71 4.28
CA TYR A 106 12.31 3.86 3.96
C TYR A 106 13.06 4.69 5.04
N PRO A 107 14.22 4.23 5.55
CA PRO A 107 15.07 3.15 5.02
C PRO A 107 14.71 1.76 5.52
N LEU A 108 13.59 1.60 6.22
CA LEU A 108 13.13 0.30 6.69
C LEU A 108 12.25 -0.37 5.62
N ALA A 109 12.29 -1.70 5.60
CA ALA A 109 11.26 -2.53 4.98
C ALA A 109 10.64 -3.42 6.06
N ARG A 110 9.31 -3.39 6.17
CA ARG A 110 8.55 -4.21 7.12
C ARG A 110 8.39 -5.61 6.57
N ILE A 111 8.64 -6.61 7.41
CA ILE A 111 8.50 -8.03 7.10
C ILE A 111 7.54 -8.64 8.12
N LEU A 112 6.51 -9.31 7.60
CA LEU A 112 5.58 -10.08 8.40
C LEU A 112 5.76 -11.55 8.09
N THR A 113 6.09 -12.32 9.13
CA THR A 113 6.19 -13.78 9.05
C THR A 113 5.08 -14.38 9.88
N LYS A 114 4.24 -15.22 9.28
CA LYS A 114 3.19 -15.94 9.98
C LYS A 114 3.60 -17.39 10.20
N SER A 115 3.68 -17.82 11.46
CA SER A 115 3.89 -19.21 11.82
C SER A 115 2.73 -20.07 11.30
N ARG A 116 3.06 -21.15 10.59
CA ARG A 116 2.05 -22.11 10.09
C ARG A 116 1.46 -22.96 11.22
N GLU A 117 2.22 -23.20 12.28
CA GLU A 117 1.82 -24.06 13.40
C GLU A 117 0.98 -23.30 14.43
N THR A 118 1.46 -22.13 14.86
CA THR A 118 0.82 -21.37 15.93
C THR A 118 -0.08 -20.25 15.42
N GLY A 119 0.03 -19.88 14.15
CA GLY A 119 -0.67 -18.72 13.58
C GLY A 119 -0.09 -17.37 14.01
N ASN A 120 0.92 -17.36 14.90
CA ASN A 120 1.55 -16.13 15.40
C ASN A 120 2.19 -15.34 14.26
N ILE A 121 1.98 -14.03 14.28
CA ILE A 121 2.62 -13.10 13.35
C ILE A 121 3.83 -12.50 14.06
N ALA A 122 5.00 -12.69 13.49
CA ALA A 122 6.22 -11.99 13.85
C ALA A 122 6.41 -10.81 12.90
N GLU A 123 6.62 -9.62 13.49
CA GLU A 123 6.95 -8.41 12.76
C GLU A 123 8.44 -8.11 12.94
N GLN A 124 9.13 -7.87 11.82
CA GLN A 124 10.54 -7.50 11.79
C GLN A 124 10.75 -6.39 10.78
N TYR A 125 11.82 -5.63 10.97
CA TYR A 125 12.21 -4.57 10.05
C TYR A 125 13.57 -4.88 9.45
N MET A 126 13.74 -4.48 8.21
CA MET A 126 14.97 -4.69 7.47
C MET A 126 15.53 -3.34 7.08
N LEU A 127 16.78 -3.07 7.47
CA LEU A 127 17.43 -1.82 7.12
C LEU A 127 18.01 -1.89 5.70
N LEU A 128 17.40 -1.15 4.78
CA LEU A 128 17.84 -1.03 3.38
C LEU A 128 18.93 0.03 3.27
N LYS A 129 20.12 -0.36 2.83
CA LYS A 129 21.24 0.56 2.59
C LYS A 129 21.64 0.54 1.12
N GLU A 130 21.06 1.43 0.32
CA GLU A 130 21.55 1.62 -1.05
C GLU A 130 22.80 2.53 -1.10
N PRO A 131 23.78 2.23 -1.95
CA PRO A 131 25.02 3.02 -2.06
C PRO A 131 24.80 4.51 -2.37
N HIS A 132 23.71 4.85 -3.07
CA HIS A 132 23.40 6.23 -3.43
C HIS A 132 22.80 7.04 -2.27
N CYS A 133 22.31 6.37 -1.22
CA CYS A 133 21.62 7.00 -0.11
C CYS A 133 22.63 7.43 0.96
N LEU A 134 22.85 8.74 1.06
CA LEU A 134 23.77 9.33 2.04
C LEU A 134 23.09 9.66 3.37
N GLY A 135 21.79 9.38 3.51
CA GLY A 135 21.00 9.72 4.70
C GLY A 135 21.50 9.09 6.00
N PHE A 136 22.21 7.96 5.92
CA PHE A 136 22.82 7.28 7.06
C PHE A 136 23.96 8.06 7.74
N ASN A 137 24.53 9.04 7.05
CA ASN A 137 25.59 9.89 7.59
C ASN A 137 25.03 11.14 8.30
N TYR A 138 23.71 11.33 8.28
CA TYR A 138 23.03 12.52 8.79
C TYR A 138 21.91 12.14 9.77
N GLY A 139 21.41 13.14 10.51
CA GLY A 139 20.34 12.95 11.48
C GLY A 139 20.79 12.40 12.83
N GLN A 140 19.81 12.07 13.64
CA GLN A 140 19.96 11.49 14.97
C GLN A 140 19.87 9.96 14.92
N THR A 141 20.42 9.31 15.93
CA THR A 141 20.13 7.90 16.20
C THR A 141 18.76 7.82 16.86
N GLN A 142 17.93 6.89 16.39
CA GLN A 142 16.58 6.65 16.91
C GLN A 142 16.25 5.16 16.81
N THR A 143 15.27 4.71 17.57
CA THR A 143 14.76 3.34 17.48
C THR A 143 13.90 3.15 16.23
N VAL A 144 13.69 1.89 15.84
CA VAL A 144 12.69 1.54 14.81
C VAL A 144 11.30 2.03 15.20
N GLN A 145 10.92 1.89 16.47
CA GLN A 145 9.63 2.38 16.96
C GLN A 145 9.48 3.90 16.80
N GLU A 146 10.47 4.69 17.22
CA GLU A 146 10.46 6.16 17.07
C GLU A 146 10.35 6.58 15.60
N TRP A 147 11.02 5.85 14.70
CA TRP A 147 10.88 6.09 13.27
C TRP A 147 9.45 5.83 12.79
N ILE A 148 8.86 4.68 13.13
CA ILE A 148 7.49 4.33 12.74
C ILE A 148 6.47 5.37 13.20
N GLU A 149 6.61 5.83 14.44
CA GLU A 149 5.78 6.87 15.03
C GLU A 149 5.96 8.21 14.32
N SER A 150 7.20 8.69 14.17
CA SER A 150 7.50 9.97 13.51
C SER A 150 7.05 9.99 12.04
N GLN A 151 7.10 8.84 11.37
CA GLN A 151 6.67 8.70 9.99
C GLN A 151 5.16 8.44 9.87
N GLY A 152 4.40 8.24 10.95
CA GLY A 152 2.95 8.00 10.88
C GLY A 152 2.58 6.71 10.14
N ILE A 153 3.39 5.65 10.29
CA ILE A 153 3.27 4.40 9.52
C ILE A 153 2.14 3.50 10.03
N ALA A 154 1.75 3.60 11.30
CA ALA A 154 0.83 2.67 11.95
C ALA A 154 -0.46 2.39 11.14
N LEU A 155 -1.13 3.42 10.64
CA LEU A 155 -2.35 3.24 9.85
C LEU A 155 -2.07 2.65 8.45
N TYR A 156 -0.91 2.93 7.85
CA TYR A 156 -0.51 2.27 6.60
C TYR A 156 -0.28 0.77 6.85
N ASN A 157 0.38 0.42 7.94
CA ASN A 157 0.58 -0.98 8.35
C ASN A 157 -0.76 -1.70 8.57
N GLU A 158 -1.68 -1.11 9.34
CA GLU A 158 -3.02 -1.68 9.57
C GLU A 158 -3.75 -1.97 8.26
N MET A 159 -3.77 -1.00 7.33
CA MET A 159 -4.45 -1.17 6.04
C MET A 159 -3.76 -2.17 5.12
N ASN A 160 -2.43 -2.21 5.16
CA ASN A 160 -1.64 -3.17 4.39
C ASN A 160 -1.83 -4.60 4.93
N ASP A 161 -2.04 -4.78 6.24
CA ASP A 161 -2.28 -6.10 6.85
C ASP A 161 -3.61 -6.69 6.37
N LEU A 162 -4.64 -5.85 6.18
CA LEU A 162 -5.91 -6.27 5.56
C LEU A 162 -5.73 -6.74 4.10
N LEU A 163 -4.84 -6.09 3.34
CA LEU A 163 -4.49 -6.54 1.99
C LEU A 163 -3.69 -7.86 2.03
N MET A 164 -2.76 -8.00 2.97
CA MET A 164 -1.97 -9.22 3.14
C MET A 164 -2.85 -10.43 3.48
N ASP A 165 -3.90 -10.23 4.28
CA ASP A 165 -4.92 -11.23 4.54
C ASP A 165 -5.62 -11.70 3.25
N ILE A 166 -5.95 -10.77 2.35
CA ILE A 166 -6.56 -11.09 1.04
C ILE A 166 -5.57 -11.88 0.18
N ILE A 167 -4.31 -11.44 0.10
CA ILE A 167 -3.26 -12.13 -0.67
C ILE A 167 -3.06 -13.54 -0.13
N SER A 168 -2.96 -13.70 1.19
CA SER A 168 -2.82 -14.99 1.85
C SER A 168 -4.01 -15.90 1.59
N LEU A 169 -5.24 -15.37 1.74
CA LEU A 169 -6.46 -16.10 1.44
C LEU A 169 -6.50 -16.55 -0.02
N LYS A 170 -6.28 -15.63 -0.96
CA LYS A 170 -6.24 -15.95 -2.39
C LYS A 170 -5.23 -17.07 -2.63
N ASN A 171 -3.98 -16.93 -2.17
CA ASN A 171 -2.94 -17.91 -2.46
C ASN A 171 -3.20 -19.28 -1.83
N ARG A 172 -3.95 -19.34 -0.72
CA ARG A 172 -4.44 -20.60 -0.15
C ARG A 172 -5.54 -21.22 -1.01
N LEU A 173 -6.49 -20.43 -1.52
CA LEU A 173 -7.62 -20.92 -2.30
C LEU A 173 -7.27 -21.23 -3.76
N MET A 174 -6.35 -20.45 -4.35
CA MET A 174 -5.93 -20.51 -5.75
C MET A 174 -4.40 -20.39 -5.85
N PRO A 175 -3.65 -21.42 -5.44
CA PRO A 175 -2.18 -21.41 -5.51
C PRO A 175 -1.70 -21.26 -6.96
N GLY A 176 -0.85 -20.28 -7.23
CA GLY A 176 -0.30 -20.01 -8.58
C GLY A 176 -1.31 -19.54 -9.65
N GLY A 177 -2.61 -19.55 -9.35
CA GLY A 177 -3.66 -19.09 -10.26
C GLY A 177 -3.81 -17.56 -10.30
N SER A 178 -4.64 -17.05 -11.20
CA SER A 178 -5.12 -15.66 -11.17
C SER A 178 -6.62 -15.63 -10.93
N ILE A 179 -7.12 -14.55 -10.34
CA ILE A 179 -8.57 -14.35 -10.25
C ILE A 179 -9.16 -14.11 -11.65
N ASP A 180 -10.40 -14.54 -11.88
CA ASP A 180 -11.10 -14.31 -13.13
C ASP A 180 -11.40 -12.80 -13.36
N ASP A 181 -11.79 -12.44 -14.58
CA ASP A 181 -12.04 -11.04 -14.96
C ASP A 181 -13.17 -10.36 -14.17
N LYS A 182 -14.20 -11.09 -13.76
CA LYS A 182 -15.29 -10.55 -12.94
C LYS A 182 -14.77 -10.25 -11.54
N SER A 183 -14.07 -11.19 -10.91
CA SER A 183 -13.41 -11.02 -9.62
C SER A 183 -12.38 -9.89 -9.64
N ARG A 184 -11.62 -9.74 -10.73
CA ARG A 184 -10.68 -8.63 -10.96
C ARG A 184 -11.36 -7.28 -11.00
N ARG A 185 -12.49 -7.14 -11.72
CA ARG A 185 -13.26 -5.89 -11.74
C ARG A 185 -13.80 -5.51 -10.36
N ILE A 186 -14.28 -6.50 -9.60
CA ILE A 186 -14.77 -6.29 -8.22
C ILE A 186 -13.60 -5.85 -7.32
N PHE A 187 -12.44 -6.51 -7.42
CA PHE A 187 -11.23 -6.15 -6.69
C PHE A 187 -10.80 -4.70 -6.97
N ASN A 188 -10.67 -4.34 -8.24
CA ASN A 188 -10.28 -2.99 -8.64
C ASN A 188 -11.25 -1.93 -8.12
N MET A 189 -12.56 -2.19 -8.19
CA MET A 189 -13.57 -1.27 -7.66
C MET A 189 -13.44 -1.11 -6.13
N ALA A 190 -13.42 -2.21 -5.39
CA ALA A 190 -13.45 -2.18 -3.92
C ALA A 190 -12.14 -1.68 -3.29
N CYS A 191 -11.00 -1.93 -3.95
CA CYS A 191 -9.67 -1.61 -3.42
C CYS A 191 -9.09 -0.31 -4.00
N TYR A 192 -9.35 0.02 -5.27
CA TYR A 192 -8.64 1.10 -5.97
C TYR A 192 -9.57 2.25 -6.41
N ASP A 193 -10.83 1.94 -6.78
CA ASP A 193 -11.82 2.93 -7.22
C ASP A 193 -12.95 3.15 -6.21
N LEU A 194 -12.56 3.70 -5.04
CA LEU A 194 -13.46 3.92 -3.92
C LEU A 194 -14.63 4.87 -4.25
N ASP A 195 -14.47 5.80 -5.18
CA ASP A 195 -15.56 6.69 -5.60
C ASP A 195 -16.65 5.90 -6.34
N THR A 196 -16.26 4.99 -7.26
CA THR A 196 -17.19 4.07 -7.91
C THR A 196 -17.78 3.08 -6.92
N PHE A 197 -16.97 2.55 -5.99
CA PHE A 197 -17.45 1.63 -4.95
C PHE A 197 -18.51 2.27 -4.05
N ARG A 198 -18.27 3.50 -3.56
CA ARG A 198 -19.25 4.30 -2.81
C ARG A 198 -20.55 4.45 -3.62
N CYS A 199 -20.44 4.84 -4.88
CA CYS A 199 -21.59 4.98 -5.77
C CYS A 199 -22.40 3.68 -5.88
N HIS A 200 -21.72 2.54 -6.02
CA HIS A 200 -22.38 1.24 -6.14
C HIS A 200 -23.06 0.80 -4.84
N ILE A 201 -22.46 1.07 -3.67
CA ILE A 201 -23.11 0.77 -2.37
C ILE A 201 -24.41 1.56 -2.26
N PHE A 202 -24.35 2.89 -2.39
CA PHE A 202 -25.47 3.75 -2.03
C PHE A 202 -26.50 3.97 -3.15
N LYS A 203 -26.12 3.78 -4.43
CA LYS A 203 -27.05 3.95 -5.56
C LYS A 203 -27.52 2.64 -6.20
N LYS A 204 -26.69 1.60 -6.15
CA LYS A 204 -26.99 0.30 -6.77
C LYS A 204 -27.26 -0.82 -5.75
N GLY A 205 -27.04 -0.57 -4.46
CA GLY A 205 -27.35 -1.53 -3.41
C GLY A 205 -26.53 -2.82 -3.47
N ILE A 206 -25.27 -2.76 -3.95
CA ILE A 206 -24.46 -3.98 -4.19
C ILE A 206 -24.19 -4.80 -2.92
N LEU A 207 -24.40 -4.22 -1.74
CA LEU A 207 -24.24 -4.89 -0.43
C LEU A 207 -25.58 -5.18 0.25
N ASN A 208 -26.74 -4.93 -0.37
CA ASN A 208 -28.05 -5.08 0.27
C ASN A 208 -28.37 -6.51 0.73
N GLY A 209 -27.73 -7.52 0.14
CA GLY A 209 -27.85 -8.94 0.54
C GLY A 209 -26.87 -9.37 1.64
N LEU A 210 -25.94 -8.50 2.04
CA LEU A 210 -25.04 -8.75 3.16
C LEU A 210 -25.69 -8.18 4.41
N ASN A 211 -25.79 -8.99 5.48
CA ASN A 211 -26.28 -8.51 6.77
C ASN A 211 -25.26 -7.50 7.33
N ARG A 212 -25.48 -6.21 7.05
CA ARG A 212 -24.67 -5.08 7.51
C ARG A 212 -25.55 -4.22 8.40
N ASP A 213 -25.07 -3.91 9.60
CA ASP A 213 -25.78 -2.96 10.45
C ASP A 213 -25.80 -1.56 9.81
N ILE A 214 -26.82 -0.79 10.18
CA ILE A 214 -27.05 0.58 9.67
C ILE A 214 -25.87 1.48 10.06
N ASP A 215 -25.29 1.25 11.25
CA ASP A 215 -24.16 2.02 11.78
C ASP A 215 -22.92 1.92 10.88
N THR A 216 -22.65 0.74 10.31
CA THR A 216 -21.57 0.52 9.35
C THR A 216 -21.81 1.31 8.06
N LEU A 217 -23.04 1.34 7.55
CA LEU A 217 -23.37 2.06 6.32
C LEU A 217 -23.29 3.58 6.50
N ASP A 218 -23.73 4.09 7.65
CA ASP A 218 -23.59 5.50 7.99
C ASP A 218 -22.13 5.91 8.18
N ALA A 219 -21.33 5.06 8.82
CA ALA A 219 -19.90 5.31 9.02
C ALA A 219 -19.13 5.45 7.68
N VAL A 220 -19.45 4.65 6.66
CA VAL A 220 -18.69 4.66 5.39
C VAL A 220 -19.15 5.74 4.40
N LYS A 221 -20.29 6.40 4.65
CA LYS A 221 -20.89 7.37 3.72
C LYS A 221 -19.92 8.51 3.38
N ASN A 222 -19.26 9.05 4.40
CA ASN A 222 -18.32 10.19 4.27
C ASN A 222 -16.92 9.90 4.82
N ASN A 223 -16.59 8.62 5.07
CA ASN A 223 -15.28 8.21 5.57
C ASN A 223 -14.63 7.24 4.59
N ASP A 224 -13.70 7.75 3.78
CA ASP A 224 -12.99 6.94 2.78
C ASP A 224 -12.17 5.79 3.41
N VAL A 225 -11.63 5.97 4.62
CA VAL A 225 -10.85 4.93 5.30
C VAL A 225 -11.76 3.79 5.72
N ALA A 226 -12.91 4.11 6.32
CA ALA A 226 -13.91 3.11 6.68
C ALA A 226 -14.45 2.40 5.43
N LEU A 227 -14.69 3.15 4.34
CA LEU A 227 -15.12 2.59 3.06
C LEU A 227 -14.08 1.62 2.48
N LEU A 228 -12.78 1.94 2.56
CA LEU A 228 -11.73 1.04 2.12
C LEU A 228 -11.66 -0.23 2.99
N LYS A 229 -11.77 -0.10 4.32
CA LYS A 229 -11.85 -1.27 5.22
C LYS A 229 -13.03 -2.17 4.86
N LEU A 230 -14.20 -1.57 4.58
CA LEU A 230 -15.37 -2.31 4.11
C LEU A 230 -15.10 -3.03 2.77
N GLY A 231 -14.45 -2.35 1.82
CA GLY A 231 -14.07 -2.93 0.52
C GLY A 231 -13.14 -4.13 0.67
N LEU A 232 -12.07 -4.00 1.44
CA LEU A 232 -11.11 -5.08 1.71
C LEU A 232 -11.80 -6.29 2.36
N ASN A 233 -12.65 -6.04 3.37
CA ASN A 233 -13.41 -7.11 4.02
C ASN A 233 -14.42 -7.78 3.08
N TRP A 234 -15.06 -7.02 2.19
CA TRP A 234 -15.97 -7.56 1.19
C TRP A 234 -15.24 -8.43 0.17
N ILE A 235 -14.04 -8.05 -0.28
CA ILE A 235 -13.22 -8.88 -1.16
C ILE A 235 -12.86 -10.23 -0.52
N LYS A 236 -12.55 -10.27 0.78
CA LYS A 236 -12.32 -11.54 1.50
C LYS A 236 -13.54 -12.47 1.41
N GLN A 237 -14.75 -11.91 1.49
CA GLN A 237 -16.00 -12.67 1.37
C GLN A 237 -16.24 -13.17 -0.06
N VAL A 238 -16.06 -12.29 -1.06
CA VAL A 238 -16.19 -12.66 -2.49
C VAL A 238 -15.25 -13.81 -2.85
N LEU A 239 -13.99 -13.74 -2.42
CA LEU A 239 -13.01 -14.81 -2.68
C LEU A 239 -13.40 -16.13 -2.00
N SER A 240 -14.00 -16.07 -0.81
CA SER A 240 -14.45 -17.27 -0.08
C SER A 240 -15.69 -17.91 -0.71
N ASN A 241 -16.62 -17.10 -1.22
CA ASN A 241 -17.89 -17.57 -1.78
C ASN A 241 -17.76 -18.13 -3.21
N ASN A 242 -16.73 -17.75 -3.97
CA ASN A 242 -16.47 -18.34 -5.29
C ASN A 242 -16.12 -19.85 -5.23
N LEU A 243 -15.99 -20.45 -4.04
CA LEU A 243 -15.82 -21.90 -3.82
C LEU A 243 -17.14 -22.66 -3.66
N THR A 244 -18.26 -21.99 -3.37
CA THR A 244 -19.55 -22.66 -3.20
C THR A 244 -20.33 -22.83 -4.50
N ASP A 245 -19.92 -22.10 -5.55
CA ASP A 245 -20.54 -22.12 -6.88
C ASP A 245 -19.70 -22.88 -7.94
N ALA A 246 -18.60 -23.53 -7.53
CA ALA A 246 -17.72 -24.35 -8.37
C ALA A 246 -17.73 -25.82 -7.91
#